data_AF-A0A183NW55-F1
#
_entry.id   AF-A0A183NW55-F1
#
_cell.length_a   1.000
_cell.length_b   1.000
_cell.length_c   1.000
_cell.angle_alpha   90.00
_cell.angle_beta   90.00
_cell.angle_gamma   90.00
#
_symmetry.space_group_name_H-M   'P 1'
#
loop_
_entity.id
_entity.type
_entity.pdbx_description
1 polymer ?
#
loop_
_entity_poly.entity_id
_entity_poly.type
_entity_poly.pdbx_seq_one_letter_code
_entity_poly.pdbx_strand_id
1 'polypeptide(L)'
;MLRHASNNTVQQSRDKSNTMDIKKLIVNLSDRNPNAHEISLLQKGPNFNLNRLQLSPFKIIRAIEPALDVLPSETANEFRNKIMVMLSHQKPYNSNLSKNELYALKQLRNDKTIIITRADIMNNSDYERVREHPQEDPCELIKETKSRAALNKLKAETKSCNPCRFYELPNIHKNNTPQRPVVDFTNTPTYNLANYLARILKPYDKLINHGIKNSIKFRNNIDNIHIEEDEMIASFDEFSLFTNVPINRALDIIYGCLESDSDLNLRYPLIHPNLLSAWNCGYDPRYSYFKENFTYRKV
;
A
#
# COMPACT_ATOMS: atom_id res chain seq x y z
N MET A 1 62.85 35.61 -7.46
CA MET A 1 63.08 35.34 -6.02
C MET A 1 61.79 34.86 -5.39
N LEU A 2 61.77 33.57 -5.04
CA LEU A 2 61.08 32.90 -3.92
C LEU A 2 59.92 33.63 -3.20
N ARG A 3 58.73 33.01 -3.15
CA ARG A 3 58.23 32.27 -1.96
C ARG A 3 56.92 31.53 -2.23
N HIS A 4 56.85 30.34 -1.65
CA HIS A 4 55.77 29.34 -1.70
C HIS A 4 54.60 29.63 -0.75
N ALA A 5 53.45 29.04 -1.14
CA ALA A 5 52.42 28.34 -0.34
C ALA A 5 51.50 29.11 0.62
N SER A 6 50.18 28.91 0.45
CA SER A 6 49.41 28.02 1.34
C SER A 6 48.02 27.71 0.78
N ASN A 7 47.72 26.42 0.68
CA ASN A 7 46.39 25.87 0.46
C ASN A 7 45.48 26.24 1.64
N ASN A 8 44.29 26.80 1.37
CA ASN A 8 43.19 26.78 2.32
C ASN A 8 41.99 26.09 1.67
N THR A 9 41.89 24.80 1.99
CA THR A 9 40.70 23.96 1.83
C THR A 9 39.57 24.56 2.67
N VAL A 10 38.64 25.26 2.03
CA VAL A 10 37.38 25.64 2.69
C VAL A 10 36.50 24.40 2.73
N GLN A 11 36.54 23.69 3.85
CA GLN A 11 35.49 22.76 4.25
C GLN A 11 34.19 23.57 4.39
N GLN A 12 33.36 23.56 3.35
CA GLN A 12 31.97 23.96 3.48
C GLN A 12 31.25 22.90 4.32
N SER A 13 31.02 23.26 5.58
CA SER A 13 30.11 22.60 6.50
C SER A 13 28.76 22.37 5.83
N ARG A 14 28.42 21.11 5.62
CA ARG A 14 27.06 20.65 5.30
C ARG A 14 26.20 20.72 6.55
N ASP A 15 25.82 21.93 6.95
CA ASP A 15 24.73 22.15 7.89
C ASP A 15 23.60 22.89 7.17
N LYS A 16 22.82 22.12 6.40
CA LYS A 16 21.41 22.45 6.15
C LYS A 16 20.61 21.40 6.88
N SER A 17 20.31 21.71 8.15
CA SER A 17 19.34 20.97 8.94
C SER A 17 18.02 20.94 8.16
N ASN A 18 17.70 19.76 7.67
CA ASN A 18 16.46 19.43 7.00
C ASN A 18 15.36 19.43 8.08
N THR A 19 14.97 20.60 8.56
CA THR A 19 13.85 20.78 9.48
C THR A 19 12.58 20.72 8.65
N MET A 20 12.25 19.53 8.13
CA MET A 20 10.86 19.24 7.77
C MET A 20 10.02 19.58 9.00
N ASP A 21 8.91 20.30 8.82
CA ASP A 21 8.02 20.66 9.92
C ASP A 21 7.46 19.38 10.56
N ILE A 22 8.13 18.94 11.62
CA ILE A 22 8.03 17.60 12.22
C ILE A 22 6.60 17.34 12.75
N LYS A 23 5.85 18.41 13.02
CA LYS A 23 4.43 18.36 13.44
C LYS A 23 3.47 17.97 12.33
N LYS A 24 3.89 17.96 11.06
CA LYS A 24 3.03 17.54 9.91
C LYS A 24 3.09 16.05 9.59
N LEU A 25 4.01 15.30 10.19
CA LEU A 25 4.20 13.87 9.87
C LEU A 25 3.29 12.93 10.66
N ILE A 26 2.79 13.39 11.80
CA ILE A 26 1.87 12.62 12.66
C ILE A 26 0.74 13.56 13.06
N VAL A 27 -0.47 13.20 12.68
CA VAL A 27 -1.71 13.82 13.13
C VAL A 27 -2.22 13.03 14.33
N ASN A 28 -2.39 13.72 15.47
CA ASN A 28 -2.99 13.12 16.64
C ASN A 28 -4.48 13.51 16.70
N LEU A 29 -5.35 12.54 16.45
CA LEU A 29 -6.80 12.64 16.56
C LEU A 29 -7.33 11.93 17.81
N SER A 30 -6.45 11.54 18.73
CA SER A 30 -6.84 10.95 20.02
C SER A 30 -6.84 12.01 21.12
N ASP A 31 -7.62 11.76 22.17
CA ASP A 31 -7.63 12.62 23.37
C ASP A 31 -6.33 12.51 24.18
N ARG A 32 -5.49 11.52 23.83
CA ARG A 32 -4.23 11.23 24.49
C ARG A 32 -3.12 12.09 23.90
N ASN A 33 -2.34 12.73 24.76
CA ASN A 33 -1.12 13.42 24.33
C ASN A 33 0.08 12.45 24.37
N PRO A 34 0.63 12.04 23.21
CA PRO A 34 1.78 11.16 23.18
C PRO A 34 3.01 11.87 23.76
N ASN A 35 3.83 11.12 24.48
CA ASN A 35 5.07 11.67 25.04
C ASN A 35 6.16 11.83 23.96
N ALA A 36 7.23 12.56 24.27
CA ALA A 36 8.31 12.83 23.32
C ALA A 36 8.96 11.57 22.73
N HIS A 37 9.03 10.48 23.49
CA HIS A 37 9.60 9.21 23.03
C HIS A 37 8.64 8.44 22.11
N GLU A 38 7.34 8.51 22.36
CA GLU A 38 6.30 7.96 21.47
C GLU A 38 6.27 8.71 20.15
N ILE A 39 6.34 10.04 20.19
CA ILE A 39 6.44 10.88 19.01
C ILE A 39 7.71 10.53 18.21
N SER A 40 8.88 10.46 18.87
CA SER A 40 10.15 10.05 18.23
C SER A 40 10.07 8.67 17.58
N LEU A 41 9.40 7.72 18.24
CA LEU A 41 9.20 6.37 17.71
C LEU A 41 8.30 6.37 16.47
N LEU A 42 7.15 7.04 16.54
CA LEU A 42 6.18 7.10 15.45
C LEU A 42 6.74 7.84 14.22
N GLN A 43 7.61 8.83 14.43
CA GLN A 43 8.27 9.59 13.36
C GLN A 43 9.19 8.73 12.49
N LYS A 44 9.67 7.60 12.99
CA LYS A 44 10.48 6.68 12.18
C LYS A 44 9.68 6.04 11.05
N GLY A 45 8.36 6.06 11.15
CA GLY A 45 7.43 5.64 10.11
C GLY A 45 7.28 4.12 9.99
N PRO A 46 6.31 3.66 9.17
CA PRO A 46 5.93 2.25 9.07
C PRO A 46 7.01 1.37 8.41
N ASN A 47 7.94 1.97 7.67
CA ASN A 47 9.04 1.26 7.01
C ASN A 47 10.30 1.16 7.89
N PHE A 48 10.23 1.62 9.15
CA PHE A 48 11.33 1.47 10.09
C PHE A 48 11.48 0.01 10.49
N ASN A 49 12.54 -0.63 9.98
CA ASN A 49 12.85 -2.01 10.31
C ASN A 49 13.45 -2.10 11.71
N LEU A 50 12.78 -2.78 12.63
CA LEU A 50 13.34 -3.11 13.93
C LEU A 50 14.40 -4.20 13.77
N ASN A 51 15.62 -3.92 14.20
CA ASN A 51 16.65 -4.94 14.27
C ASN A 51 16.27 -5.94 15.38
N ARG A 52 16.10 -7.22 15.04
CA ARG A 52 15.90 -8.25 16.08
C ARG A 52 17.19 -8.38 16.87
N LEU A 53 17.07 -8.16 18.18
CA LEU A 53 18.17 -8.29 19.13
C LEU A 53 18.83 -9.67 19.03
N GLN A 54 18.02 -10.73 18.97
CA GLN A 54 18.41 -12.13 18.74
C GLN A 54 17.25 -12.92 18.10
N LEU A 55 17.59 -13.92 17.29
CA LEU A 55 16.63 -14.90 16.79
C LEU A 55 16.27 -15.87 17.92
N SER A 56 14.97 -16.05 18.17
CA SER A 56 14.48 -17.03 19.13
C SER A 56 14.62 -18.44 18.54
N PRO A 57 15.44 -19.34 19.12
CA PRO A 57 15.60 -20.69 18.61
C PRO A 57 14.25 -21.41 18.46
N PHE A 58 13.36 -21.25 19.44
CA PHE A 58 12.02 -21.83 19.40
C PHE A 58 11.19 -21.38 18.20
N LYS A 59 11.24 -20.10 17.82
CA LYS A 59 10.51 -19.58 16.65
C LYS A 59 11.08 -20.11 15.34
N ILE A 60 12.40 -20.23 15.26
CA ILE A 60 13.11 -20.72 14.07
C ILE A 60 12.86 -22.21 13.88
N ILE A 61 13.04 -23.01 14.94
CA ILE A 61 12.79 -24.45 14.91
C ILE A 61 11.34 -24.72 14.51
N ARG A 62 10.36 -24.05 15.14
CA ARG A 62 8.95 -24.22 14.77
C ARG A 62 8.64 -23.93 13.31
N ALA A 63 9.35 -22.99 12.68
CA ALA A 63 9.13 -22.62 11.28
C ALA A 63 9.81 -23.61 10.31
N ILE A 64 10.96 -24.17 10.69
CA ILE A 64 11.81 -24.96 9.79
C ILE A 64 11.58 -26.46 9.94
N GLU A 65 11.27 -26.96 11.15
CA GLU A 65 11.14 -28.40 11.42
C GLU A 65 10.15 -29.12 10.49
N PRO A 66 8.94 -28.57 10.20
CA PRO A 66 8.01 -29.21 9.27
C PRO A 66 8.55 -29.34 7.84
N ALA A 67 9.46 -28.45 7.43
CA ALA A 67 10.10 -28.52 6.12
C ALA A 67 11.26 -29.52 6.09
N LEU A 68 11.90 -29.78 7.24
CA LEU A 68 12.98 -30.76 7.37
C LEU A 68 12.46 -32.20 7.38
N ASP A 69 11.22 -32.45 7.81
CA ASP A 69 10.60 -33.78 7.81
C ASP A 69 10.44 -34.39 6.40
N VAL A 70 10.47 -33.56 5.35
CA VAL A 70 10.37 -34.00 3.94
C VAL A 70 11.73 -34.45 3.39
N LEU A 71 12.83 -34.10 4.06
CA LEU A 71 14.19 -34.37 3.59
C LEU A 71 14.74 -35.68 4.16
N PRO A 72 15.70 -36.33 3.46
CA PRO A 72 16.45 -37.45 4.02
C PRO A 72 17.09 -37.09 5.35
N SER A 73 17.08 -38.04 6.30
CA SER A 73 17.50 -37.82 7.69
C SER A 73 18.90 -37.23 7.83
N GLU A 74 19.83 -37.64 6.97
CA GLU A 74 21.21 -37.16 6.95
C GLU A 74 21.30 -35.68 6.56
N THR A 75 20.63 -35.28 5.47
CA THR A 75 20.57 -33.87 5.03
C THR A 75 19.84 -32.99 6.03
N ALA A 76 18.72 -33.49 6.59
CA ALA A 76 17.98 -32.78 7.62
C ALA A 76 18.84 -32.52 8.87
N ASN A 77 19.60 -33.51 9.32
CA ASN A 77 20.51 -33.37 10.47
C ASN A 77 21.67 -32.42 10.19
N GLU A 78 22.22 -32.42 8.98
CA GLU A 78 23.24 -31.44 8.58
C GLU A 78 22.68 -30.00 8.64
N PHE A 79 21.45 -29.79 8.16
CA PHE A 79 20.75 -28.51 8.27
C PHE A 79 20.49 -28.11 9.72
N ARG A 80 20.00 -29.04 10.57
CA ARG A 80 19.80 -28.80 12.01
C ARG A 80 21.11 -28.35 12.66
N ASN A 81 22.22 -29.03 12.38
CA ASN A 81 23.53 -28.68 12.92
C ASN A 81 24.00 -27.30 12.45
N LYS A 82 23.86 -26.96 11.16
CA LYS A 82 24.19 -25.63 10.64
C LYS A 82 23.35 -24.54 11.29
N ILE A 83 22.04 -24.75 11.43
CA ILE A 83 21.14 -23.80 12.09
C ILE A 83 21.51 -23.64 13.57
N MET A 84 21.81 -24.74 14.28
CA MET A 84 22.24 -24.68 15.68
C MET A 84 23.54 -23.90 15.86
N VAL A 85 24.53 -24.11 14.98
CA VAL A 85 25.79 -23.35 14.99
C VAL A 85 25.53 -21.87 14.71
N MET A 86 24.66 -21.54 13.75
CA MET A 86 24.29 -20.14 13.46
C MET A 86 23.58 -19.46 14.63
N LEU A 87 22.68 -20.18 15.32
CA LEU A 87 21.94 -19.65 16.46
C LEU A 87 22.81 -19.52 17.71
N SER A 88 23.80 -20.39 17.91
CA SER A 88 24.72 -20.31 19.05
C SER A 88 25.77 -19.22 18.90
N HIS A 89 26.20 -18.92 17.67
CA HIS A 89 27.17 -17.87 17.37
C HIS A 89 26.53 -16.51 17.02
N GLN A 90 25.22 -16.36 17.22
CA GLN A 90 24.54 -15.10 16.94
C GLN A 90 25.08 -13.98 17.85
N LYS A 91 25.61 -12.92 17.26
CA LYS A 91 25.99 -11.72 18.00
C LYS A 91 24.74 -10.89 18.31
N PRO A 92 24.53 -10.42 19.54
CA PRO A 92 23.43 -9.50 19.82
C PRO A 92 23.63 -8.23 19.00
N TYR A 93 22.66 -7.89 18.15
CA TYR A 93 22.68 -6.60 17.47
C TYR A 93 22.27 -5.51 18.45
N ASN A 94 22.94 -4.36 18.39
CA ASN A 94 22.49 -3.17 19.08
C ASN A 94 21.13 -2.76 18.52
N SER A 95 20.14 -2.62 19.40
CA SER A 95 18.82 -2.10 19.04
C SER A 95 18.97 -0.74 18.36
N ASN A 96 18.29 -0.56 17.23
CA ASN A 96 18.16 0.75 16.57
C ASN A 96 17.09 1.64 17.24
N LEU A 97 16.50 1.17 18.35
CA LEU A 97 15.68 1.95 19.27
C LEU A 97 16.38 2.14 20.61
N SER A 98 16.22 3.32 21.19
CA SER A 98 16.60 3.60 22.58
C SER A 98 15.74 2.81 23.57
N LYS A 99 16.21 2.67 24.82
CA LYS A 99 15.44 2.01 25.90
C LYS A 99 14.08 2.67 26.13
N ASN A 100 14.02 4.00 26.03
CA ASN A 100 12.80 4.77 26.22
C ASN A 100 11.82 4.58 25.05
N GLU A 101 12.31 4.50 23.81
CA GLU A 101 11.47 4.19 22.65
C GLU A 101 10.93 2.75 22.68
N LEU A 102 11.73 1.79 23.18
CA LEU A 102 11.24 0.42 23.39
C LEU A 102 10.16 0.34 24.47
N TYR A 103 10.28 1.15 25.53
CA TYR A 103 9.24 1.26 26.55
C TYR A 103 7.99 1.92 26.00
N ALA A 104 8.13 3.02 25.26
CA ALA A 104 7.04 3.68 24.53
C ALA A 104 6.32 2.72 23.58
N LEU A 105 7.05 1.91 22.81
CA LEU A 105 6.48 0.91 21.91
C LEU A 105 5.62 -0.12 22.67
N LYS A 106 6.09 -0.58 23.83
CA LYS A 106 5.32 -1.51 24.67
C LYS A 106 4.06 -0.87 25.25
N GLN A 107 4.17 0.39 25.70
CA GLN A 107 3.03 1.16 26.21
C GLN A 107 1.96 1.33 25.12
N LEU A 108 2.35 1.86 23.95
CA LEU A 108 1.46 2.06 22.81
C LEU A 108 0.81 0.76 22.33
N ARG A 109 1.55 -0.35 22.33
CA ARG A 109 1.01 -1.66 21.92
C ARG A 109 -0.03 -2.21 22.90
N ASN A 110 0.08 -1.88 24.18
CA ASN A 110 -0.82 -2.38 25.21
C ASN A 110 -2.02 -1.46 25.44
N ASP A 111 -1.95 -0.22 24.96
CA ASP A 111 -3.03 0.75 25.03
C ASP A 111 -4.13 0.38 24.01
N LYS A 112 -5.31 0.01 24.52
CA LYS A 112 -6.48 -0.34 23.70
C LYS A 112 -7.38 0.86 23.42
N THR A 113 -7.12 2.01 24.04
CA THR A 113 -7.93 3.22 23.88
C THR A 113 -7.63 3.94 22.57
N ILE A 114 -6.45 3.68 21.99
CA ILE A 114 -5.99 4.29 20.74
C ILE A 114 -5.78 3.24 19.65
N ILE A 115 -5.91 3.67 18.41
CA ILE A 115 -5.55 2.93 17.21
C ILE A 115 -4.45 3.71 16.49
N ILE A 116 -3.35 3.01 16.20
CA ILE A 116 -2.24 3.54 15.40
C ILE A 116 -2.40 3.00 13.99
N THR A 117 -2.70 3.89 13.05
CA THR A 117 -2.80 3.56 11.62
C THR A 117 -1.45 3.80 10.93
N ARG A 118 -1.37 3.59 9.60
CA ARG A 118 -0.12 3.72 8.84
C ARG A 118 0.55 5.10 8.94
N ALA A 119 -0.14 6.12 9.41
CA ALA A 119 0.42 7.47 9.58
C ALA A 119 0.05 8.15 10.92
N ASP A 120 -1.02 7.76 11.62
CA ASP A 120 -1.64 8.64 12.62
C ASP A 120 -2.24 7.90 13.84
N ILE A 121 -2.52 8.63 14.92
CA ILE A 121 -3.10 8.13 16.18
C ILE A 121 -4.56 8.60 16.28
N MET A 122 -5.50 7.71 16.61
CA MET A 122 -6.92 8.05 16.81
C MET A 122 -7.52 7.28 17.98
N ASN A 123 -8.57 7.82 18.59
CA ASN A 123 -9.34 7.08 19.58
C ASN A 123 -10.02 5.85 18.96
N ASN A 124 -10.03 4.74 19.70
CA ASN A 124 -10.63 3.49 19.27
C ASN A 124 -12.15 3.63 19.11
N SER A 125 -12.83 4.32 20.03
CA SER A 125 -14.28 4.57 19.94
C SER A 125 -14.67 5.32 18.67
N ASP A 126 -13.86 6.30 18.27
CA ASP A 126 -14.13 7.10 17.07
C ASP A 126 -13.84 6.29 15.80
N TYR A 127 -12.80 5.46 15.82
CA TYR A 127 -12.54 4.49 14.74
C TYR A 127 -13.69 3.48 14.57
N GLU A 128 -14.19 2.89 15.66
CA GLU A 128 -15.26 1.90 15.60
C GLU A 128 -16.60 2.54 15.24
N ARG A 129 -16.92 3.76 15.71
CA ARG A 129 -18.09 4.51 15.22
C ARG A 129 -18.04 4.74 13.71
N VAL A 130 -16.86 5.09 13.19
CA VAL A 130 -16.61 5.23 11.76
C VAL A 130 -16.71 3.88 11.03
N ARG A 131 -16.55 2.75 11.71
CA ARG A 131 -16.67 1.42 11.11
C ARG A 131 -18.09 0.84 11.18
N GLU A 132 -18.87 1.23 12.18
CA GLU A 132 -20.23 0.74 12.47
C GLU A 132 -21.33 1.42 11.66
N HIS A 133 -21.03 2.45 10.87
CA HIS A 133 -21.95 3.03 9.88
C HIS A 133 -21.62 2.59 8.44
N PRO A 134 -21.44 1.30 8.13
CA PRO A 134 -21.19 0.90 6.77
C PRO A 134 -22.42 1.24 5.93
N GLN A 135 -22.20 1.97 4.85
CA GLN A 135 -23.17 2.01 3.76
C GLN A 135 -23.43 0.57 3.28
N GLU A 136 -24.66 0.28 2.82
CA GLU A 136 -25.07 -1.08 2.40
C GLU A 136 -23.98 -1.77 1.56
N ASP A 137 -23.56 -2.97 1.98
CA ASP A 137 -22.47 -3.70 1.32
C ASP A 137 -22.86 -4.03 -0.13
N PRO A 138 -22.23 -3.38 -1.13
CA PRO A 138 -22.52 -3.67 -2.52
C PRO A 138 -22.17 -5.11 -2.91
N CYS A 139 -21.32 -5.80 -2.14
CA CYS A 139 -20.98 -7.21 -2.30
C CYS A 139 -22.08 -8.16 -1.77
N GLU A 140 -22.97 -7.74 -0.86
CA GLU A 140 -24.07 -8.59 -0.37
C GLU A 140 -25.25 -8.65 -1.35
N LEU A 141 -25.55 -7.53 -2.02
CA LEU A 141 -26.57 -7.44 -3.07
C LEU A 141 -26.27 -8.35 -4.30
N ILE A 142 -25.02 -8.81 -4.44
CA ILE A 142 -24.57 -9.70 -5.53
C ILE A 142 -25.02 -11.16 -5.33
N LYS A 143 -25.54 -11.54 -4.15
CA LYS A 143 -25.96 -12.92 -3.89
C LYS A 143 -27.23 -13.35 -4.65
N GLU A 144 -27.98 -12.44 -5.27
CA GLU A 144 -29.35 -12.76 -5.74
C GLU A 144 -29.59 -12.86 -7.26
N THR A 145 -28.62 -12.68 -8.16
CA THR A 145 -28.99 -12.58 -9.59
C THR A 145 -28.40 -13.54 -10.61
N LYS A 146 -27.65 -14.61 -10.26
CA LYS A 146 -27.54 -15.83 -11.14
C LYS A 146 -26.77 -17.01 -10.50
N SER A 147 -27.52 -18.08 -10.25
CA SER A 147 -27.13 -19.49 -10.00
C SER A 147 -26.15 -19.78 -8.84
N ARG A 148 -26.72 -20.15 -7.67
CA ARG A 148 -26.01 -20.86 -6.59
C ARG A 148 -25.30 -22.13 -7.08
N ALA A 149 -25.78 -22.74 -8.16
CA ALA A 149 -25.20 -23.94 -8.76
C ALA A 149 -23.82 -23.71 -9.40
N ALA A 150 -23.64 -22.64 -10.19
CA ALA A 150 -22.33 -22.30 -10.76
C ALA A 150 -21.33 -21.87 -9.68
N LEU A 151 -21.80 -21.12 -8.67
CA LEU A 151 -20.96 -20.72 -7.54
C LEU A 151 -20.47 -21.92 -6.72
N ASN A 152 -21.34 -22.91 -6.48
CA ASN A 152 -20.97 -24.13 -5.77
C ASN A 152 -20.02 -25.02 -6.59
N LYS A 153 -20.19 -25.08 -7.92
CA LYS A 153 -19.28 -25.79 -8.83
C LYS A 153 -17.88 -25.14 -8.86
N LEU A 154 -17.81 -23.81 -8.96
CA LEU A 154 -16.56 -23.05 -8.87
C LEU A 154 -15.88 -23.19 -7.51
N LYS A 155 -16.65 -23.21 -6.40
CA LYS A 155 -16.10 -23.45 -5.04
C LYS A 155 -15.53 -24.86 -4.85
N ALA A 156 -16.06 -25.86 -5.56
CA ALA A 156 -15.53 -27.22 -5.55
C ALA A 156 -14.24 -27.35 -6.39
N GLU A 157 -14.11 -26.58 -7.47
CA GLU A 157 -12.97 -26.63 -8.40
C GLU A 157 -11.84 -25.65 -8.01
N THR A 158 -12.14 -24.59 -7.26
CA THR A 158 -11.16 -23.58 -6.82
C THR A 158 -10.92 -23.65 -5.30
N LYS A 159 -9.67 -23.86 -4.88
CA LYS A 159 -9.29 -23.82 -3.46
C LYS A 159 -9.67 -22.46 -2.86
N SER A 160 -10.57 -22.46 -1.87
CA SER A 160 -10.87 -21.35 -0.94
C SER A 160 -10.92 -19.96 -1.59
N CYS A 161 -12.01 -19.66 -2.28
CA CYS A 161 -12.27 -18.32 -2.80
C CYS A 161 -13.25 -17.55 -1.88
N ASN A 162 -12.92 -16.29 -1.58
CA ASN A 162 -13.73 -15.43 -0.72
C ASN A 162 -14.59 -14.46 -1.56
N PRO A 163 -15.76 -14.04 -1.07
CA PRO A 163 -16.45 -12.89 -1.64
C PRO A 163 -15.60 -11.62 -1.49
N CYS A 164 -15.87 -10.61 -2.31
CA CYS A 164 -15.28 -9.28 -2.10
C CYS A 164 -15.70 -8.73 -0.74
N ARG A 165 -14.85 -7.91 -0.13
CA ARG A 165 -15.12 -7.26 1.16
C ARG A 165 -15.29 -5.77 0.93
N PHE A 166 -16.40 -5.22 1.36
CA PHE A 166 -16.58 -3.78 1.48
C PHE A 166 -16.22 -3.34 2.90
N TYR A 167 -15.41 -2.31 3.03
CA TYR A 167 -15.15 -1.65 4.30
C TYR A 167 -14.79 -0.18 4.08
N GLU A 168 -14.95 0.62 5.11
CA GLU A 168 -14.66 2.04 5.07
C GLU A 168 -13.39 2.35 5.87
N LEU A 169 -12.61 3.33 5.41
CA LEU A 169 -11.43 3.83 6.11
C LEU A 169 -11.58 5.32 6.41
N PRO A 170 -11.23 5.80 7.62
CA PRO A 170 -11.27 7.22 7.94
C PRO A 170 -10.27 8.00 7.08
N ASN A 171 -10.73 9.10 6.48
CA ASN A 171 -9.89 10.04 5.76
C ASN A 171 -9.40 11.15 6.69
N ILE A 172 -8.38 10.81 7.48
CA ILE A 172 -7.84 11.60 8.59
C ILE A 172 -7.24 12.97 8.23
N HIS A 173 -6.94 13.21 6.94
CA HIS A 173 -6.39 14.50 6.48
C HIS A 173 -7.47 15.48 5.98
N LYS A 174 -8.76 15.12 6.08
CA LYS A 174 -9.89 15.98 5.73
C LYS A 174 -10.67 16.37 7.00
N ASN A 175 -11.22 17.57 7.02
CA ASN A 175 -12.05 18.06 8.12
C ASN A 175 -13.20 17.09 8.40
N ASN A 176 -13.49 16.86 9.69
CA ASN A 176 -14.50 15.89 10.15
C ASN A 176 -14.21 14.42 9.78
N THR A 177 -13.00 14.10 9.30
CA THR A 177 -12.54 12.71 9.04
C THR A 177 -13.55 11.86 8.26
N PRO A 178 -13.98 12.28 7.05
CA PRO A 178 -14.97 11.55 6.27
C PRO A 178 -14.49 10.14 5.92
N GLN A 179 -15.41 9.21 5.71
CA GLN A 179 -15.08 7.84 5.32
C GLN A 179 -14.66 7.76 3.85
N ARG A 180 -13.72 6.87 3.57
CA ARG A 180 -13.36 6.43 2.22
C ARG A 180 -13.82 4.97 2.07
N PRO A 181 -14.84 4.69 1.24
CA PRO A 181 -15.22 3.32 0.94
C PRO A 181 -14.11 2.60 0.17
N VAL A 182 -13.85 1.35 0.53
CA VAL A 182 -12.85 0.47 -0.08
C VAL A 182 -13.49 -0.89 -0.36
N VAL A 183 -13.35 -1.34 -1.59
CA VAL A 183 -13.70 -2.71 -1.97
C VAL A 183 -12.42 -3.51 -2.13
N ASP A 184 -12.27 -4.55 -1.31
CA ASP A 184 -11.15 -5.48 -1.36
C ASP A 184 -11.54 -6.74 -2.13
N PHE A 185 -10.87 -6.92 -3.27
CA PHE A 185 -11.02 -8.07 -4.14
C PHE A 185 -9.99 -9.18 -3.87
N THR A 186 -9.21 -9.10 -2.80
CA THR A 186 -8.20 -10.10 -2.45
C THR A 186 -8.85 -11.47 -2.29
N ASN A 187 -8.28 -12.49 -2.95
CA ASN A 187 -8.78 -13.87 -2.96
C ASN A 187 -10.20 -14.04 -3.54
N THR A 188 -10.68 -13.12 -4.37
CA THR A 188 -11.93 -13.26 -5.14
C THR A 188 -11.71 -14.02 -6.46
N PRO A 189 -12.76 -14.56 -7.11
CA PRO A 189 -12.59 -15.33 -8.35
C PRO A 189 -12.00 -14.48 -9.49
N THR A 190 -12.25 -13.17 -9.45
CA THR A 190 -11.81 -12.21 -10.47
C THR A 190 -10.42 -11.65 -10.20
N TYR A 191 -9.81 -11.92 -9.04
CA TYR A 191 -8.52 -11.32 -8.65
C TYR A 191 -7.39 -11.63 -9.62
N ASN A 192 -7.23 -12.91 -9.99
CA ASN A 192 -6.18 -13.34 -10.92
C ASN A 192 -6.43 -12.82 -12.34
N LEU A 193 -7.70 -12.74 -12.76
CA LEU A 193 -8.08 -12.16 -14.04
C LEU A 193 -7.74 -10.66 -14.08
N ALA A 194 -8.10 -9.90 -13.04
CA ALA A 194 -7.76 -8.49 -12.93
C ALA A 194 -6.24 -8.25 -12.97
N ASN A 195 -5.46 -9.06 -12.26
CA ASN A 195 -3.99 -8.99 -12.31
C ASN A 195 -3.43 -9.33 -13.70
N TYR A 196 -4.01 -10.31 -14.39
CA TYR A 196 -3.62 -10.65 -15.75
C TYR A 196 -3.89 -9.49 -16.71
N LEU A 197 -5.07 -8.88 -16.64
CA LEU A 197 -5.42 -7.69 -17.44
C LEU A 197 -4.50 -6.50 -17.10
N ALA A 198 -4.25 -6.23 -15.82
CA ALA A 198 -3.33 -5.17 -15.41
C ALA A 198 -1.92 -5.38 -15.98
N ARG A 199 -1.44 -6.63 -16.08
CA ARG A 199 -0.16 -6.95 -16.71
C ARG A 199 -0.16 -6.66 -18.21
N ILE A 200 -1.26 -6.95 -18.91
CA ILE A 200 -1.41 -6.62 -20.34
C ILE A 200 -1.37 -5.11 -20.55
N LEU A 201 -2.02 -4.34 -19.67
CA LEU A 201 -2.09 -2.89 -19.80
C LEU A 201 -0.81 -2.16 -19.37
N LYS A 202 -0.01 -2.77 -18.49
CA LYS A 202 1.17 -2.13 -17.88
C LYS A 202 2.15 -1.49 -18.87
N PRO A 203 2.45 -2.07 -20.05
CA PRO A 203 3.36 -1.45 -21.02
C PRO A 203 2.87 -0.08 -21.53
N TYR A 204 1.55 0.14 -21.57
CA TYR A 204 0.95 1.39 -22.05
C TYR A 204 1.08 2.56 -21.07
N ASP A 205 1.50 2.32 -19.81
CA ASP A 205 1.85 3.40 -18.87
C ASP A 205 2.89 4.36 -19.48
N LYS A 206 3.72 3.88 -20.42
CA LYS A 206 4.72 4.68 -21.14
C LYS A 206 4.10 5.77 -22.03
N LEU A 207 2.85 5.63 -22.44
CA LEU A 207 2.13 6.65 -23.22
C LEU A 207 1.78 7.89 -22.37
N ILE A 208 1.87 7.78 -21.04
CA ILE A 208 1.60 8.88 -20.12
C ILE A 208 2.84 9.78 -20.04
N ASN A 209 2.90 10.76 -20.94
CA ASN A 209 4.07 11.64 -21.13
C ASN A 209 4.42 12.51 -19.90
N HIS A 210 3.42 12.94 -19.14
CA HIS A 210 3.59 13.85 -17.99
C HIS A 210 3.41 13.16 -16.64
N GLY A 211 3.46 11.82 -16.61
CA GLY A 211 3.32 11.03 -15.39
C GLY A 211 4.51 11.19 -14.44
N ILE A 212 4.25 11.61 -13.21
CA ILE A 212 5.27 11.69 -12.16
C ILE A 212 5.16 10.46 -11.25
N LYS A 213 6.26 9.70 -11.16
CA LYS A 213 6.27 8.39 -10.50
C LYS A 213 6.18 8.43 -8.98
N ASN A 214 6.80 9.44 -8.35
CA ASN A 214 6.87 9.56 -6.90
C ASN A 214 7.15 11.01 -6.47
N SER A 215 6.98 11.26 -5.18
CA SER A 215 7.16 12.59 -4.56
C SER A 215 8.59 13.12 -4.67
N ILE A 216 9.60 12.24 -4.68
CA ILE A 216 11.02 12.66 -4.83
C ILE A 216 11.26 13.21 -6.23
N LYS A 217 10.76 12.52 -7.27
CA LYS A 217 10.85 12.99 -8.66
C LYS A 217 10.05 14.28 -8.84
N PHE A 218 8.88 14.38 -8.22
CA PHE A 218 8.10 15.62 -8.20
C PHE A 218 8.92 16.79 -7.62
N ARG A 219 9.51 16.60 -6.44
CA ARG A 219 10.32 17.63 -5.78
C ARG A 219 11.50 18.07 -6.66
N ASN A 220 12.25 17.12 -7.19
CA ASN A 220 13.40 17.46 -8.05
C ASN A 220 12.97 18.18 -9.34
N ASN A 221 11.78 17.89 -9.87
CA ASN A 221 11.25 18.59 -11.03
C ASN A 221 10.88 20.04 -10.68
N ILE A 222 10.16 20.26 -9.57
CA ILE A 222 9.70 21.59 -9.18
C ILE A 222 10.84 22.48 -8.67
N ASP A 223 11.87 21.89 -8.03
CA ASP A 223 13.06 22.60 -7.55
C ASP A 223 13.83 23.32 -8.69
N ASN A 224 13.64 22.88 -9.94
CA ASN A 224 14.30 23.44 -11.13
C ASN A 224 13.40 24.35 -11.98
N ILE A 225 12.14 24.56 -11.59
CA ILE A 225 11.22 25.43 -12.32
C ILE A 225 11.36 26.85 -11.77
N HIS A 226 11.77 27.79 -12.63
CA HIS A 226 11.68 29.21 -12.36
C HIS A 226 10.34 29.72 -12.86
N ILE A 227 9.68 30.58 -12.07
CA ILE A 227 8.38 31.17 -12.38
C ILE A 227 8.65 32.66 -12.61
N GLU A 228 8.37 33.15 -13.80
CA GLU A 228 8.53 34.57 -14.14
C GLU A 228 7.45 35.44 -13.46
N GLU A 229 7.63 36.76 -13.45
CA GLU A 229 6.72 37.70 -12.76
C GLU A 229 5.27 37.68 -13.30
N ASP A 230 5.07 37.25 -14.55
CA ASP A 230 3.77 37.10 -15.21
C ASP A 230 3.22 35.67 -15.22
N GLU A 231 3.93 34.72 -14.59
CA GLU A 231 3.52 33.32 -14.50
C GLU A 231 2.90 32.98 -13.14
N MET A 232 1.98 32.02 -13.12
CA MET A 232 1.39 31.49 -11.90
C MET A 232 1.30 29.97 -11.93
N ILE A 233 1.48 29.35 -10.75
CA ILE A 233 1.21 27.93 -10.57
C ILE A 233 -0.24 27.76 -10.09
N ALA A 234 -0.99 26.94 -10.81
CA ALA A 234 -2.32 26.48 -10.40
C ALA A 234 -2.27 25.02 -9.96
N SER A 235 -2.94 24.70 -8.85
CA SER A 235 -3.13 23.34 -8.37
C SER A 235 -4.60 22.94 -8.52
N PHE A 236 -4.83 21.81 -9.16
CA PHE A 236 -6.17 21.24 -9.34
C PHE A 236 -6.22 19.91 -8.59
N ASP A 237 -7.28 19.72 -7.80
CA ASP A 237 -7.58 18.45 -7.14
C ASP A 237 -8.88 17.88 -7.72
N GLU A 238 -8.86 16.60 -8.06
CA GLU A 238 -10.05 15.93 -8.59
C GLU A 238 -10.85 15.29 -7.46
N PHE A 239 -12.13 15.61 -7.42
CA PHE A 239 -13.04 14.93 -6.50
C PHE A 239 -13.39 13.54 -7.04
N SER A 240 -13.05 12.51 -6.26
CA SER A 240 -13.49 11.12 -6.49
C SER A 240 -13.12 10.56 -7.87
N LEU A 241 -11.85 10.72 -8.27
CA LEU A 241 -11.28 10.22 -9.54
C LEU A 241 -11.74 8.80 -9.91
N PHE A 242 -11.71 7.86 -8.97
CA PHE A 242 -12.06 6.46 -9.25
C PHE A 242 -13.54 6.22 -9.63
N THR A 243 -14.47 7.02 -9.10
CA THR A 243 -15.90 6.86 -9.37
C THR A 243 -16.37 7.70 -10.56
N ASN A 244 -15.58 8.69 -10.98
CA ASN A 244 -15.92 9.62 -12.05
C ASN A 244 -15.30 9.28 -13.41
N VAL A 245 -14.55 8.17 -13.51
CA VAL A 245 -13.98 7.72 -14.80
C VAL A 245 -15.11 7.40 -15.80
N PRO A 246 -15.15 8.04 -16.98
CA PRO A 246 -16.12 7.70 -18.02
C PRO A 246 -15.77 6.34 -18.65
N ILE A 247 -16.47 5.29 -18.20
CA ILE A 247 -16.16 3.88 -18.51
C ILE A 247 -16.05 3.64 -20.02
N ASN A 248 -17.06 4.02 -20.80
CA ASN A 248 -17.05 3.80 -22.25
C ASN A 248 -15.85 4.47 -22.93
N ARG A 249 -15.53 5.71 -22.51
CA ARG A 249 -14.38 6.43 -23.05
C ARG A 249 -13.06 5.75 -22.68
N ALA A 250 -12.94 5.24 -21.45
CA ALA A 250 -11.76 4.48 -21.03
C ALA A 250 -11.61 3.19 -21.84
N LEU A 251 -12.71 2.49 -22.13
CA LEU A 251 -12.70 1.30 -22.98
C LEU A 251 -12.26 1.63 -24.41
N ASP A 252 -12.79 2.70 -25.03
CA ASP A 252 -12.39 3.14 -26.37
C ASP A 252 -10.88 3.40 -26.48
N ILE A 253 -10.31 4.07 -25.47
CA ILE A 253 -8.87 4.34 -25.41
C ILE A 253 -8.07 3.04 -25.33
N ILE A 254 -8.51 2.11 -24.47
CA ILE A 254 -7.86 0.81 -24.32
C ILE A 254 -7.94 0.01 -25.62
N TYR A 255 -9.10 0.01 -26.31
CA TYR A 255 -9.26 -0.65 -27.59
C TYR A 255 -8.29 -0.09 -28.63
N GLY A 256 -8.21 1.23 -28.77
CA GLY A 256 -7.27 1.87 -29.69
C GLY A 256 -5.81 1.50 -29.39
N CYS A 257 -5.43 1.43 -28.11
CA CYS A 257 -4.08 1.03 -27.70
C CYS A 257 -3.76 -0.43 -28.05
N LEU A 258 -4.71 -1.35 -27.84
CA LEU A 258 -4.52 -2.78 -28.10
C LEU A 258 -4.50 -3.10 -29.60
N GLU A 259 -5.40 -2.49 -30.39
CA GLU A 259 -5.44 -2.67 -31.84
C GLU A 259 -4.18 -2.16 -32.54
N SER A 260 -3.61 -1.06 -32.02
CA SER A 260 -2.40 -0.46 -32.59
C SER A 260 -1.11 -1.20 -32.23
N ASP A 261 -1.18 -2.26 -31.40
CA ASP A 261 -0.03 -2.96 -30.88
C ASP A 261 0.28 -4.25 -31.64
N SER A 262 1.15 -4.14 -32.64
CA SER A 262 1.55 -5.26 -33.50
C SER A 262 2.20 -6.43 -32.73
N ASP A 263 2.79 -6.16 -31.57
CA ASP A 263 3.52 -7.16 -30.78
C ASP A 263 2.64 -7.78 -29.68
N LEU A 264 1.36 -7.40 -29.57
CA LEU A 264 0.46 -7.87 -28.52
C LEU A 264 0.38 -9.41 -28.48
N ASN A 265 0.21 -10.04 -29.64
CA ASN A 265 0.13 -11.50 -29.78
C ASN A 265 1.45 -12.21 -29.43
N LEU A 266 2.59 -11.54 -29.65
CA LEU A 266 3.90 -12.07 -29.27
C LEU A 266 4.10 -12.04 -27.75
N ARG A 267 3.63 -10.97 -27.09
CA ARG A 267 3.76 -10.81 -25.63
C ARG A 267 2.73 -11.63 -24.86
N TYR A 268 1.55 -11.83 -25.42
CA TYR A 268 0.43 -12.53 -24.76
C TYR A 268 -0.32 -13.43 -25.75
N PRO A 269 0.24 -14.61 -26.09
CA PRO A 269 -0.33 -15.52 -27.09
C PRO A 269 -1.68 -16.16 -26.69
N LEU A 270 -2.10 -15.99 -25.43
CA LEU A 270 -3.38 -16.47 -24.90
C LEU A 270 -4.49 -15.40 -24.93
N ILE A 271 -4.23 -14.22 -25.49
CA ILE A 271 -5.30 -13.23 -25.73
C ILE A 271 -6.17 -13.77 -26.86
N HIS A 272 -7.18 -14.55 -26.50
CA HIS A 272 -8.23 -14.93 -27.41
C HIS A 272 -9.02 -13.66 -27.79
N PRO A 273 -9.52 -13.51 -29.03
CA PRO A 273 -10.44 -12.42 -29.40
C PRO A 273 -11.70 -12.32 -28.52
N ASN A 274 -11.98 -13.33 -27.68
CA ASN A 274 -13.10 -13.37 -26.72
C ASN A 274 -12.75 -12.79 -25.35
N LEU A 275 -11.48 -12.44 -25.06
CA LEU A 275 -11.09 -11.74 -23.83
C LEU A 275 -11.78 -10.37 -23.73
N LEU A 276 -12.10 -9.77 -24.89
CA LEU A 276 -12.89 -8.54 -25.00
C LEU A 276 -14.33 -8.70 -24.46
N SER A 277 -14.95 -9.86 -24.68
CA SER A 277 -16.27 -10.17 -24.12
C SER A 277 -16.22 -10.42 -22.61
N ALA A 278 -15.10 -10.98 -22.12
CA ALA A 278 -14.83 -11.12 -20.68
C ALA A 278 -14.59 -9.77 -20.00
N TRP A 279 -14.13 -8.74 -20.72
CA TRP A 279 -14.07 -7.37 -20.20
C TRP A 279 -15.46 -6.82 -19.89
N ASN A 280 -16.44 -7.05 -20.78
CA ASN A 280 -17.84 -6.69 -20.55
C ASN A 280 -18.50 -7.53 -19.43
N CYS A 281 -18.06 -8.77 -19.20
CA CYS A 281 -18.53 -9.60 -18.07
C CYS A 281 -17.80 -9.32 -16.74
N GLY A 282 -16.57 -8.81 -16.78
CA GLY A 282 -15.74 -8.49 -15.62
C GLY A 282 -15.91 -7.05 -15.12
N TYR A 283 -16.34 -6.13 -15.99
CA TYR A 283 -16.92 -4.85 -15.63
C TYR A 283 -18.35 -5.08 -15.15
N ASP A 284 -18.43 -5.54 -13.92
CA ASP A 284 -19.68 -5.71 -13.20
C ASP A 284 -20.43 -4.36 -13.13
N PRO A 285 -21.77 -4.34 -13.33
CA PRO A 285 -22.63 -3.20 -13.02
C PRO A 285 -22.44 -2.62 -11.60
N ARG A 286 -21.67 -3.27 -10.71
CA ARG A 286 -21.04 -2.73 -9.49
C ARG A 286 -20.62 -1.25 -9.58
N TYR A 287 -19.91 -0.82 -10.62
CA TYR A 287 -19.47 0.59 -10.73
C TYR A 287 -20.60 1.56 -11.08
N SER A 288 -21.63 1.11 -11.82
CA SER A 288 -22.83 1.92 -12.07
C SER A 288 -23.68 2.08 -10.80
N TYR A 289 -23.77 1.04 -9.96
CA TYR A 289 -24.43 1.14 -8.65
C TYR A 289 -23.72 2.14 -7.73
N PHE A 290 -22.37 2.19 -7.80
CA PHE A 290 -21.60 3.23 -7.12
C PHE A 290 -21.93 4.65 -7.61
N LYS A 291 -22.23 4.81 -8.90
CA LYS A 291 -22.55 6.10 -9.52
C LYS A 291 -23.97 6.59 -9.20
N GLU A 292 -24.93 5.67 -9.09
CA GLU A 292 -26.35 6.00 -8.83
C GLU A 292 -26.68 6.17 -7.34
N ASN A 293 -26.05 5.42 -6.44
CA ASN A 293 -26.40 5.44 -5.00
C ASN A 293 -25.42 6.18 -4.08
N PHE A 294 -24.23 6.56 -4.57
CA PHE A 294 -23.22 7.30 -3.79
C PHE A 294 -22.90 8.67 -4.39
N THR A 295 -23.92 9.33 -4.93
CA THR A 295 -23.88 10.79 -5.11
C THR A 295 -23.79 11.42 -3.73
N TYR A 296 -22.56 11.78 -3.32
CA TYR A 296 -22.35 12.68 -2.19
C TYR A 296 -23.24 13.90 -2.44
N ARG A 297 -24.25 14.10 -1.58
CA ARG A 297 -25.00 15.35 -1.54
C ARG A 297 -23.99 16.48 -1.52
N LYS A 298 -24.04 17.33 -2.55
CA LYS A 298 -23.44 18.66 -2.53
C LYS A 298 -23.80 19.31 -1.19
N VAL A 299 -22.80 19.60 -0.38
CA VAL A 299 -22.85 20.66 0.63
C VAL A 299 -21.89 21.74 0.15
#